data_AF-A0A4S1X2Q6-F1
#
_entry.id   AF-A0A4S1X2Q6-F1
#
_cell.length_a   1.000
_cell.length_b   1.000
_cell.length_c   1.000
_cell.angle_alpha   90.00
_cell.angle_beta   90.00
_cell.angle_gamma   90.00
#
_symmetry.space_group_name_H-M   'P 1'
#
loop_
_entity.id
_entity.type
_entity.pdbx_description
1 polymer ?
#
loop_
_entity_poly.entity_id
_entity_poly.type
_entity_poly.pdbx_seq_one_letter_code
_entity_poly.pdbx_strand_id
1 'polypeptide(L)'
;MNWLLLAGALSALSAIPAAAQKAAVPPPYAGVYQPQGVDEIGWWRQDDEDERTLAASPLVIRDEKLTGYIRNVLCATVGTGRCASARVYVIREPVFNASMSPNGTLRVFSGLLLRMRNEAELGAVLGHEFGHFERRHSLNLFRTQRSGTDLLAWSGLLASMAPSYNVIRVYRDLQWSVYGHLFRYGRDQEREADALGVGYLNQSSLPPQAAAAMWQNLMAELEASAKARGLRKPNFKTVAFTASHPPEGERAATLAGLALPDGSGRDNRAAQYRAALAPWLPLLLEDQIKLNDFGGSDYLIQNLAADGWTADLWFARAELYRTRGNQRDFANAIQFYGNAISLSGALPAAYRGLGLALTKTGRLIEGQAALQKYLQLSPDASDAKMISMMVPGAMRNE
;
A
#
# COMPACT_ATOMS: atom_id res chain seq x y z
N MET A 1 -54.97 43.89 22.04
CA MET A 1 -54.40 43.88 23.40
C MET A 1 -54.53 42.48 23.96
N ASN A 2 -53.51 41.64 23.76
CA ASN A 2 -52.98 40.63 24.70
C ASN A 2 -51.99 39.72 23.96
N TRP A 3 -50.72 39.90 24.28
CA TRP A 3 -49.62 39.03 23.94
C TRP A 3 -49.66 37.82 24.88
N LEU A 4 -49.67 36.60 24.35
CA LEU A 4 -49.39 35.38 25.11
C LEU A 4 -47.99 34.90 24.73
N LEU A 5 -47.06 35.12 25.66
CA LEU A 5 -45.68 34.65 25.65
C LEU A 5 -45.68 33.13 25.85
N LEU A 6 -45.32 32.37 24.82
CA LEU A 6 -44.89 30.98 24.95
C LEU A 6 -43.37 30.98 25.21
N ALA A 7 -43.00 30.80 26.47
CA ALA A 7 -41.62 30.59 26.89
C ALA A 7 -41.16 29.22 26.38
N GLY A 8 -40.39 29.20 25.28
CA GLY A 8 -39.66 28.03 24.83
C GLY A 8 -38.47 27.79 25.75
N ALA A 9 -38.54 26.75 26.57
CA ALA A 9 -37.37 26.23 27.27
C ALA A 9 -36.40 25.64 26.22
N LEU A 10 -35.39 26.43 25.83
CA LEU A 10 -34.23 25.95 25.10
C LEU A 10 -33.41 25.07 26.04
N SER A 11 -33.69 23.76 26.01
CA SER A 11 -32.80 22.75 26.54
C SER A 11 -31.49 22.81 25.75
N ALA A 12 -30.51 23.55 26.25
CA ALA A 12 -29.14 23.45 25.79
C ALA A 12 -28.64 22.04 26.12
N LEU A 13 -28.77 21.12 25.16
CA LEU A 13 -28.03 19.87 25.14
C LEU A 13 -26.55 20.23 24.95
N SER A 14 -25.88 20.50 26.06
CA SER A 14 -24.43 20.46 26.13
C SER A 14 -23.98 19.08 25.68
N ALA A 15 -23.47 18.99 24.46
CA ALA A 15 -22.79 17.81 23.96
C ALA A 15 -21.62 17.52 24.91
N ILE A 16 -21.78 16.51 25.76
CA ILE A 16 -20.67 15.97 26.53
C ILE A 16 -19.68 15.44 25.49
N PRO A 17 -18.43 15.93 25.42
CA PRO A 17 -17.46 15.34 24.53
C PRO A 17 -17.30 13.88 24.97
N ALA A 18 -17.56 12.95 24.05
CA ALA A 18 -17.32 11.54 24.29
C ALA A 18 -15.86 11.42 24.77
N ALA A 19 -15.67 11.00 26.02
CA ALA A 19 -14.33 10.77 26.55
C ALA A 19 -13.61 9.82 25.59
N ALA A 20 -12.43 10.22 25.11
CA ALA A 20 -11.64 9.42 24.19
C ALA A 20 -11.45 8.03 24.78
N GLN A 21 -12.15 7.04 24.23
CA GLN A 21 -12.13 5.68 24.72
C GLN A 21 -10.79 5.09 24.28
N LYS A 22 -9.87 4.91 25.23
CA LYS A 22 -8.57 4.31 24.98
C LYS A 22 -8.76 2.89 24.43
N ALA A 23 -7.89 2.44 23.53
CA ALA A 23 -7.92 1.05 23.11
C ALA A 23 -7.75 0.13 24.32
N ALA A 24 -8.60 -0.90 24.39
CA ALA A 24 -8.49 -1.92 25.42
C ALA A 24 -7.14 -2.64 25.28
N VAL A 25 -6.60 -3.11 26.41
CA VAL A 25 -5.41 -3.98 26.41
C VAL A 25 -5.76 -5.26 25.64
N PRO A 26 -5.00 -5.63 24.58
CA PRO A 26 -5.15 -6.93 23.95
C PRO A 26 -5.25 -8.07 24.97
N PRO A 27 -6.19 -9.02 24.78
CA PRO A 27 -6.36 -10.14 25.72
C PRO A 27 -5.08 -11.00 25.79
N PRO A 28 -4.94 -11.92 26.76
CA PRO A 28 -3.88 -12.93 26.71
C PRO A 28 -3.95 -13.74 25.41
N TYR A 29 -2.80 -14.03 24.81
CA TYR A 29 -2.76 -14.76 23.53
C TYR A 29 -3.16 -16.23 23.74
N ALA A 30 -4.21 -16.68 23.05
CA ALA A 30 -4.78 -18.02 23.18
C ALA A 30 -4.20 -19.06 22.19
N GLY A 31 -3.19 -18.70 21.39
CA GLY A 31 -2.62 -19.56 20.36
C GLY A 31 -3.40 -19.58 19.04
N VAL A 32 -2.88 -20.33 18.06
CA VAL A 32 -3.49 -20.49 16.74
C VAL A 32 -4.72 -21.38 16.84
N TYR A 33 -5.85 -20.91 16.31
CA TYR A 33 -7.08 -21.69 16.26
C TYR A 33 -6.89 -22.97 15.44
N GLN A 34 -7.55 -24.04 15.86
CA GLN A 34 -7.62 -25.29 15.11
C GLN A 34 -9.05 -25.46 14.57
N PRO A 35 -9.23 -25.66 13.25
CA PRO A 35 -10.55 -25.80 12.64
C PRO A 35 -11.31 -27.00 13.21
N GLN A 36 -12.63 -26.85 13.38
CA GLN A 36 -13.50 -27.87 13.95
C GLN A 36 -14.58 -28.32 12.97
N GLY A 37 -14.85 -29.63 12.92
CA GLY A 37 -15.83 -30.19 12.01
C GLY A 37 -15.38 -30.22 10.54
N VAL A 38 -16.12 -30.94 9.72
CA VAL A 38 -15.72 -31.22 8.32
C VAL A 38 -15.64 -29.98 7.45
N ASP A 39 -16.55 -29.01 7.67
CA ASP A 39 -16.63 -27.80 6.86
C ASP A 39 -15.46 -26.84 7.13
N GLU A 40 -15.12 -26.59 8.39
CA GLU A 40 -13.97 -25.73 8.72
C GLU A 40 -12.66 -26.39 8.30
N ILE A 41 -12.52 -27.70 8.51
CA ILE A 41 -11.33 -28.45 8.09
C ILE A 41 -11.18 -28.39 6.56
N GLY A 42 -12.27 -28.55 5.82
CA GLY A 42 -12.28 -28.43 4.36
C GLY A 42 -11.87 -27.05 3.87
N TRP A 43 -12.44 -25.99 4.45
CA TRP A 43 -12.08 -24.61 4.13
C TRP A 43 -10.63 -24.28 4.50
N TRP A 44 -10.14 -24.78 5.64
CA TRP A 44 -8.75 -24.60 6.05
C TRP A 44 -7.77 -25.26 5.08
N ARG A 45 -8.10 -26.46 4.58
CA ARG A 45 -7.30 -27.13 3.54
C ARG A 45 -7.26 -26.33 2.24
N GLN A 46 -8.34 -25.62 1.89
CA GLN A 46 -8.33 -24.73 0.74
C GLN A 46 -7.36 -23.56 0.96
N ASP A 47 -7.36 -22.95 2.14
CA ASP A 47 -6.42 -21.87 2.51
C ASP A 47 -4.96 -22.35 2.51
N ASP A 48 -4.71 -23.59 2.94
CA ASP A 48 -3.37 -24.22 2.85
C ASP A 48 -2.93 -24.45 1.39
N GLU A 49 -3.84 -24.82 0.48
CA GLU A 49 -3.54 -24.99 -0.94
C GLU A 49 -3.35 -23.62 -1.65
N ASP A 50 -4.13 -22.62 -1.26
CA ASP A 50 -3.97 -21.24 -1.72
C ASP A 50 -2.60 -20.67 -1.28
N GLU A 51 -2.16 -20.99 -0.06
CA GLU A 51 -0.80 -20.65 0.42
C GLU A 51 0.28 -21.35 -0.41
N ARG A 52 0.14 -22.66 -0.72
CA ARG A 52 1.10 -23.37 -1.58
C ARG A 52 1.22 -22.74 -2.96
N THR A 53 0.07 -22.40 -3.56
CA THR A 53 0.03 -21.73 -4.86
C THR A 53 0.66 -20.34 -4.78
N LEU A 54 0.39 -19.59 -3.72
CA LEU A 54 1.02 -18.29 -3.46
C LEU A 54 2.54 -18.44 -3.36
N ALA A 55 3.04 -19.39 -2.57
CA ALA A 55 4.48 -19.62 -2.37
C ALA A 55 5.21 -19.91 -3.70
N ALA A 56 4.54 -20.58 -4.64
CA ALA A 56 5.04 -20.84 -5.98
C ALA A 56 4.89 -19.66 -6.96
N SER A 57 4.12 -18.63 -6.61
CA SER A 57 3.79 -17.52 -7.52
C SER A 57 5.00 -16.66 -7.91
N PRO A 58 5.10 -16.19 -9.16
CA PRO A 58 6.12 -15.23 -9.58
C PRO A 58 5.90 -13.84 -8.96
N LEU A 59 4.73 -13.56 -8.38
CA LEU A 59 4.43 -12.29 -7.71
C LEU A 59 5.08 -12.18 -6.33
N VAL A 60 5.54 -13.29 -5.73
CA VAL A 60 6.21 -13.25 -4.42
C VAL A 60 7.62 -12.70 -4.58
N ILE A 61 7.91 -11.65 -3.81
CA ILE A 61 9.26 -11.11 -3.64
C ILE A 61 10.03 -12.05 -2.71
N ARG A 62 10.94 -12.84 -3.29
CA ARG A 62 11.75 -13.84 -2.57
C ARG A 62 13.05 -13.22 -2.05
N ASP A 63 12.91 -12.26 -1.14
CA ASP A 63 14.02 -11.67 -0.40
C ASP A 63 13.84 -11.95 1.10
N GLU A 64 14.74 -12.76 1.64
CA GLU A 64 14.72 -13.18 3.04
C GLU A 64 15.00 -12.02 4.00
N LYS A 65 15.79 -11.02 3.59
CA LYS A 65 16.07 -9.84 4.41
C LYS A 65 14.83 -8.96 4.54
N LEU A 66 14.12 -8.71 3.44
CA LEU A 66 12.88 -7.94 3.44
C LEU A 66 11.78 -8.68 4.21
N THR A 67 11.61 -9.98 3.95
CA THR A 67 10.63 -10.82 4.64
C THR A 67 10.92 -10.88 6.15
N GLY A 68 12.18 -11.09 6.53
CA GLY A 68 12.63 -11.10 7.92
C GLY A 68 12.44 -9.73 8.60
N TYR A 69 12.70 -8.65 7.89
CA TYR A 69 12.47 -7.29 8.38
C TYR A 69 10.99 -7.05 8.70
N ILE A 70 10.08 -7.36 7.77
CA ILE A 70 8.63 -7.21 7.98
C ILE A 70 8.15 -8.09 9.14
N ARG A 71 8.67 -9.32 9.27
CA ARG A 71 8.39 -10.19 10.41
C ARG A 71 8.84 -9.56 11.73
N ASN A 72 10.02 -8.91 11.76
CA ASN A 72 10.51 -8.24 12.95
C ASN A 72 9.62 -7.05 13.35
N VAL A 73 9.10 -6.29 12.37
CA VAL A 73 8.12 -5.22 12.63
C VAL A 73 6.84 -5.81 13.23
N LEU A 74 6.30 -6.89 12.66
CA LEU A 74 5.15 -7.59 13.24
C LEU A 74 5.43 -8.02 14.68
N CYS A 75 6.56 -8.67 14.96
CA CYS A 75 6.94 -9.09 16.31
C CYS A 75 7.10 -7.92 17.28
N ALA A 76 7.64 -6.78 16.81
CA ALA A 76 7.75 -5.57 17.62
C ALA A 76 6.38 -4.98 17.95
N THR A 77 5.39 -5.13 17.07
CA THR A 77 4.02 -4.67 17.29
C THR A 77 3.21 -5.61 18.17
N VAL A 78 3.05 -6.89 17.79
CA VAL A 78 2.12 -7.82 18.44
C VAL A 78 2.78 -8.69 19.51
N GLY A 79 4.10 -8.66 19.62
CA GLY A 79 4.88 -9.51 20.53
C GLY A 79 5.30 -10.85 19.92
N THR A 80 6.37 -11.43 20.47
CA THR A 80 7.04 -12.61 19.91
C THR A 80 6.17 -13.87 19.90
N GLY A 81 5.36 -14.08 20.94
CA GLY A 81 4.44 -15.22 21.03
C GLY A 81 3.36 -15.20 19.94
N ARG A 82 2.82 -14.01 19.63
CA ARG A 82 1.82 -13.80 18.59
C ARG A 82 2.40 -13.88 17.19
N CYS A 83 3.53 -13.20 16.95
CA CYS A 83 4.09 -13.14 15.61
C CYS A 83 4.61 -14.50 15.10
N ALA A 84 4.89 -15.46 16.00
CA ALA A 84 5.29 -16.82 15.63
C ALA A 84 4.22 -17.54 14.79
N SER A 85 2.96 -17.12 14.87
CA SER A 85 1.83 -17.68 14.14
C SER A 85 1.70 -17.19 12.71
N ALA A 86 2.44 -16.14 12.33
CA ALA A 86 2.37 -15.55 11.01
C ALA A 86 3.47 -16.09 10.09
N ARG A 87 3.08 -16.44 8.86
CA ARG A 87 3.99 -16.72 7.74
C ARG A 87 3.89 -15.57 6.74
N VAL A 88 4.95 -14.77 6.64
CA VAL A 88 4.94 -13.51 5.88
C VAL A 88 5.28 -13.78 4.41
N TYR A 89 4.44 -13.27 3.51
CA TYR A 89 4.67 -13.25 2.07
C TYR A 89 4.57 -11.82 1.55
N VAL A 90 5.64 -11.34 0.92
CA VAL A 90 5.64 -10.03 0.27
C VAL A 90 5.22 -10.20 -1.18
N ILE A 91 4.15 -9.53 -1.57
CA ILE A 91 3.56 -9.64 -2.92
C ILE A 91 3.87 -8.38 -3.70
N ARG A 92 4.50 -8.52 -4.87
CA ARG A 92 4.74 -7.42 -5.82
C ARG A 92 3.44 -7.03 -6.50
N GLU A 93 2.67 -6.20 -5.82
CA GLU A 93 1.42 -5.61 -6.29
C GLU A 93 1.38 -4.15 -5.80
N PRO A 94 1.37 -3.14 -6.69
CA PRO A 94 1.40 -1.72 -6.33
C PRO A 94 0.09 -1.18 -5.72
N VAL A 95 -0.71 -2.03 -5.08
CA VAL A 95 -1.94 -1.68 -4.35
C VAL A 95 -1.63 -1.58 -2.86
N PHE A 96 -2.23 -0.58 -2.19
CA PHE A 96 -2.23 -0.49 -0.73
C PHE A 96 -3.08 -1.65 -0.17
N ASN A 97 -2.44 -2.73 0.30
CA ASN A 97 -3.17 -3.82 0.95
C ASN A 97 -2.26 -4.71 1.82
N ALA A 98 -2.87 -5.33 2.81
CA ALA A 98 -2.36 -6.50 3.51
C ALA A 98 -3.55 -7.40 3.88
N SER A 99 -3.30 -8.68 4.13
CA SER A 99 -4.33 -9.57 4.67
C SER A 99 -3.70 -10.72 5.43
N MET A 100 -4.41 -11.21 6.45
CA MET A 100 -4.02 -12.41 7.18
C MET A 100 -5.09 -13.50 7.06
N SER A 101 -4.70 -14.62 6.46
CA SER A 101 -5.51 -15.82 6.32
C SER A 101 -5.72 -16.53 7.67
N PRO A 102 -6.81 -17.32 7.81
CA PRO A 102 -7.09 -18.14 8.99
C PRO A 102 -5.94 -19.07 9.38
N ASN A 103 -5.21 -19.63 8.40
CA ASN A 103 -4.10 -20.54 8.67
C ASN A 103 -2.81 -19.81 9.14
N GLY A 104 -2.81 -18.47 9.19
CA GLY A 104 -1.66 -17.66 9.57
C GLY A 104 -0.82 -17.12 8.40
N THR A 105 -1.26 -17.30 7.16
CA THR A 105 -0.60 -16.68 5.99
C THR A 105 -0.84 -15.17 5.97
N LEU A 106 0.21 -14.38 6.21
CA LEU A 106 0.19 -12.92 6.17
C LEU A 106 0.74 -12.44 4.82
N ARG A 107 -0.11 -11.81 4.02
CA ARG A 107 0.23 -11.22 2.72
C ARG A 107 0.43 -9.72 2.89
N VAL A 108 1.55 -9.19 2.41
CA VAL A 108 1.90 -7.76 2.49
C VAL A 108 2.21 -7.26 1.09
N PHE A 109 1.46 -6.28 0.58
CA PHE A 109 1.63 -5.84 -0.79
C PHE A 109 2.69 -4.75 -0.89
N SER A 110 3.42 -4.75 -2.00
CA SER A 110 4.49 -3.81 -2.26
C SER A 110 3.99 -2.35 -2.33
N GLY A 111 2.75 -2.14 -2.77
CA GLY A 111 2.09 -0.83 -2.73
C GLY A 111 1.77 -0.32 -1.32
N LEU A 112 1.52 -1.22 -0.36
CA LEU A 112 1.44 -0.84 1.06
C LEU A 112 2.81 -0.38 1.56
N LEU A 113 3.86 -1.16 1.30
CA LEU A 113 5.22 -0.83 1.74
C LEU A 113 5.69 0.53 1.20
N LEU A 114 5.40 0.87 -0.07
CA LEU A 114 5.78 2.15 -0.64
C LEU A 114 5.16 3.37 0.08
N ARG A 115 4.00 3.19 0.72
CA ARG A 115 3.25 4.28 1.38
C ARG A 115 3.59 4.47 2.85
N MET A 116 4.20 3.49 3.50
CA MET A 116 4.60 3.61 4.91
C MET A 116 5.85 4.49 5.02
N ARG A 117 5.88 5.35 6.03
CA ARG A 117 7.02 6.24 6.30
C ARG A 117 7.97 5.67 7.35
N ASN A 118 7.53 4.69 8.14
CA ASN A 118 8.27 4.17 9.28
C ASN A 118 7.72 2.80 9.75
N GLU A 119 8.41 2.15 10.69
CA GLU A 119 7.96 0.85 11.22
C GLU A 119 6.65 0.94 11.99
N ALA A 120 6.36 2.07 12.64
CA ALA A 120 5.13 2.24 13.42
C ALA A 120 3.88 2.25 12.53
N GLU A 121 3.96 2.89 11.35
CA GLU A 121 2.87 2.88 10.36
C GLU A 121 2.67 1.48 9.76
N LEU A 122 3.76 0.79 9.41
CA LEU A 122 3.68 -0.61 8.97
C LEU A 122 3.08 -1.48 10.09
N GLY A 123 3.56 -1.32 11.32
CA GLY A 123 3.08 -2.00 12.50
C GLY A 123 1.59 -1.77 12.74
N ALA A 124 1.07 -0.58 12.50
CA ALA A 124 -0.37 -0.30 12.61
C ALA A 124 -1.20 -1.19 11.69
N VAL A 125 -0.80 -1.33 10.41
CA VAL A 125 -1.49 -2.19 9.45
C VAL A 125 -1.32 -3.66 9.81
N LEU A 126 -0.10 -4.09 10.14
CA LEU A 126 0.15 -5.49 10.52
C LEU A 126 -0.59 -5.89 11.81
N GLY A 127 -0.69 -4.99 12.78
CA GLY A 127 -1.45 -5.18 14.00
C GLY A 127 -2.96 -5.25 13.76
N HIS A 128 -3.48 -4.47 12.82
CA HIS A 128 -4.88 -4.54 12.36
C HIS A 128 -5.17 -5.91 11.72
N GLU A 129 -4.35 -6.36 10.80
CA GLU A 129 -4.49 -7.69 10.17
C GLU A 129 -4.40 -8.82 11.20
N PHE A 130 -3.47 -8.72 12.14
CA PHE A 130 -3.37 -9.68 13.25
C PHE A 130 -4.61 -9.63 14.15
N GLY A 131 -5.23 -8.45 14.31
CA GLY A 131 -6.51 -8.30 15.01
C GLY A 131 -7.63 -9.12 14.36
N HIS A 132 -7.76 -9.06 13.03
CA HIS A 132 -8.70 -9.92 12.30
C HIS A 132 -8.43 -11.41 12.49
N PHE A 133 -7.15 -11.79 12.44
CA PHE A 133 -6.71 -13.17 12.65
C PHE A 133 -7.02 -13.67 14.07
N GLU A 134 -6.63 -12.91 15.11
CA GLU A 134 -6.83 -13.28 16.51
C GLU A 134 -8.32 -13.37 16.88
N ARG A 135 -9.16 -12.50 16.29
CA ARG A 135 -10.62 -12.51 16.46
C ARG A 135 -11.36 -13.44 15.52
N ARG A 136 -10.63 -14.13 14.63
CA ARG A 136 -11.16 -15.15 13.71
C ARG A 136 -12.28 -14.59 12.82
N HIS A 137 -12.14 -13.34 12.38
CA HIS A 137 -13.17 -12.67 11.59
C HIS A 137 -13.47 -13.41 10.27
N SER A 138 -12.45 -13.96 9.61
CA SER A 138 -12.65 -14.79 8.40
C SER A 138 -13.45 -16.05 8.67
N LEU A 139 -13.26 -16.70 9.82
CA LEU A 139 -14.03 -17.89 10.21
C LEU A 139 -15.49 -17.53 10.47
N ASN A 140 -15.74 -16.40 11.14
CA ASN A 140 -17.10 -15.92 11.39
C ASN A 140 -17.81 -15.55 10.08
N LEU A 141 -17.10 -14.94 9.13
CA LEU A 141 -17.60 -14.66 7.79
C LEU A 141 -17.93 -15.96 7.04
N PHE A 142 -17.01 -16.94 7.04
CA PHE A 142 -17.21 -18.26 6.44
C PHE A 142 -18.46 -18.96 7.00
N ARG A 143 -18.60 -19.04 8.33
CA ARG A 143 -19.76 -19.64 9.00
C ARG A 143 -21.06 -18.95 8.59
N THR A 144 -21.06 -17.62 8.51
CA THR A 144 -22.23 -16.83 8.11
C THR A 144 -22.61 -17.10 6.66
N GLN A 145 -21.64 -17.10 5.73
CA GLN A 145 -21.88 -17.41 4.32
C GLN A 145 -22.36 -18.84 4.10
N ARG A 146 -21.79 -19.82 4.83
CA ARG A 146 -22.19 -21.22 4.74
C ARG A 146 -23.61 -21.45 5.26
N SER A 147 -24.02 -20.77 6.33
CA SER A 147 -25.41 -20.79 6.79
C SER A 147 -26.38 -20.08 5.84
N GLY A 148 -25.86 -19.25 4.92
CA GLY A 148 -26.63 -18.31 4.11
C GLY A 148 -27.08 -18.77 2.72
N THR A 149 -26.34 -19.62 1.99
CA THR A 149 -26.71 -19.95 0.59
C THR A 149 -25.99 -21.15 -0.02
N ASP A 150 -26.73 -22.21 -0.35
CA ASP A 150 -26.37 -23.27 -1.32
C ASP A 150 -26.64 -22.86 -2.79
N LEU A 151 -27.23 -21.68 -3.05
CA LEU A 151 -27.70 -21.26 -4.40
C LEU A 151 -26.73 -20.34 -5.17
N LEU A 152 -25.89 -19.56 -4.50
CA LEU A 152 -24.99 -18.58 -5.14
C LEU A 152 -23.66 -19.17 -5.62
N ALA A 153 -23.22 -20.29 -5.03
CA ALA A 153 -21.99 -20.97 -5.44
C ALA A 153 -22.09 -21.54 -6.88
N TRP A 154 -23.30 -21.91 -7.32
CA TRP A 154 -23.53 -22.46 -8.66
C TRP A 154 -23.54 -21.42 -9.78
N SER A 155 -23.92 -20.17 -9.50
CA SER A 155 -23.97 -19.11 -10.52
C SER A 155 -22.59 -18.55 -10.88
N GLY A 156 -21.67 -18.49 -9.91
CA GLY A 156 -20.27 -18.10 -10.14
C GLY A 156 -19.49 -19.11 -10.99
N LEU A 157 -19.74 -20.41 -10.79
CA LEU A 157 -19.12 -21.48 -11.56
C LEU A 157 -19.55 -21.45 -13.04
N LEU A 158 -20.85 -21.26 -13.32
CA LEU A 158 -21.38 -21.20 -14.68
C LEU A 158 -20.91 -19.95 -15.47
N ALA A 159 -20.69 -18.82 -14.79
CA ALA A 159 -20.18 -17.60 -15.42
C ALA A 159 -18.69 -17.71 -15.81
N SER A 160 -17.92 -18.53 -15.10
CA SER A 160 -16.47 -18.71 -15.35
C SER A 160 -16.11 -19.55 -16.57
N MET A 161 -17.11 -20.20 -17.22
CA MET A 161 -16.92 -21.10 -18.36
C MET A 161 -17.01 -20.43 -19.74
N ALA A 162 -17.12 -19.10 -19.82
CA ALA A 162 -17.14 -18.36 -21.09
C ALA A 162 -15.72 -18.11 -21.64
N PRO A 163 -15.38 -18.50 -22.88
CA PRO A 163 -14.04 -18.33 -23.42
C PRO A 163 -13.78 -16.88 -23.86
N SER A 164 -12.78 -16.21 -23.27
CA SER A 164 -12.27 -14.93 -23.77
C SER A 164 -10.74 -14.84 -23.71
N TYR A 165 -10.16 -14.09 -24.66
CA TYR A 165 -8.77 -14.16 -25.12
C TYR A 165 -7.72 -13.50 -24.18
N ASN A 166 -7.94 -13.45 -22.86
CA ASN A 166 -7.05 -12.74 -21.94
C ASN A 166 -6.89 -13.42 -20.57
N VAL A 167 -6.57 -14.72 -20.62
CA VAL A 167 -6.52 -15.65 -19.47
C VAL A 167 -5.74 -15.12 -18.26
N ILE A 168 -4.59 -14.44 -18.42
CA ILE A 168 -3.79 -13.95 -17.28
C ILE A 168 -4.49 -12.79 -16.54
N ARG A 169 -5.15 -11.89 -17.26
CA ARG A 169 -5.84 -10.73 -16.66
C ARG A 169 -7.15 -11.18 -15.99
N VAL A 170 -7.88 -12.09 -16.64
CA VAL A 170 -9.08 -12.73 -16.08
C VAL A 170 -8.75 -13.56 -14.84
N TYR A 171 -7.66 -14.33 -14.83
CA TYR A 171 -7.23 -15.09 -13.65
C TYR A 171 -6.89 -14.16 -12.48
N ARG A 172 -6.15 -13.08 -12.74
CA ARG A 172 -5.82 -12.09 -11.71
C ARG A 172 -7.08 -11.40 -11.18
N ASP A 173 -7.98 -10.97 -12.05
CA ASP A 173 -9.22 -10.27 -11.67
C ASP A 173 -10.23 -11.21 -10.98
N LEU A 174 -10.24 -12.50 -11.33
CA LEU A 174 -11.03 -13.56 -10.67
C LEU A 174 -10.44 -13.93 -9.30
N GLN A 175 -9.12 -14.05 -9.18
CA GLN A 175 -8.47 -14.23 -7.89
C GLN A 175 -8.78 -13.03 -6.99
N TRP A 176 -8.65 -11.80 -7.47
CA TRP A 176 -8.99 -10.61 -6.71
C TRP A 176 -10.46 -10.50 -6.32
N SER A 177 -11.40 -10.96 -7.16
CA SER A 177 -12.82 -10.95 -6.80
C SER A 177 -13.11 -11.95 -5.69
N VAL A 178 -12.56 -13.16 -5.76
CA VAL A 178 -12.66 -14.17 -4.70
C VAL A 178 -11.97 -13.69 -3.42
N TYR A 179 -10.74 -13.18 -3.50
CA TYR A 179 -10.01 -12.60 -2.36
C TYR A 179 -10.75 -11.39 -1.75
N GLY A 180 -11.30 -10.50 -2.58
CA GLY A 180 -12.08 -9.34 -2.12
C GLY A 180 -13.37 -9.72 -1.40
N HIS A 181 -14.02 -10.82 -1.79
CA HIS A 181 -15.18 -11.36 -1.07
C HIS A 181 -14.81 -12.06 0.24
N LEU A 182 -13.65 -12.72 0.29
CA LEU A 182 -13.17 -13.46 1.47
C LEU A 182 -12.73 -12.56 2.63
N PHE A 183 -12.30 -11.33 2.35
CA PHE A 183 -11.76 -10.41 3.35
C PHE A 183 -12.65 -9.18 3.60
N ARG A 184 -13.89 -9.17 3.11
CA ARG A 184 -14.82 -8.05 3.31
C ARG A 184 -15.52 -8.13 4.67
N TYR A 185 -14.93 -7.49 5.67
CA TYR A 185 -15.45 -7.52 7.03
C TYR A 185 -16.54 -6.49 7.31
N GLY A 186 -17.38 -6.80 8.30
CA GLY A 186 -18.40 -5.87 8.79
C GLY A 186 -17.81 -4.73 9.61
N ARG A 187 -18.58 -3.63 9.78
CA ARG A 187 -18.11 -2.45 10.54
C ARG A 187 -17.64 -2.77 11.96
N ASP A 188 -18.33 -3.67 12.65
CA ASP A 188 -17.96 -4.01 14.04
C ASP A 188 -16.67 -4.83 14.09
N GLN A 189 -16.43 -5.68 13.09
CA GLN A 189 -15.17 -6.43 12.95
C GLN A 189 -13.99 -5.49 12.65
N GLU A 190 -14.19 -4.51 11.77
CA GLU A 190 -13.18 -3.47 11.50
C GLU A 190 -12.87 -2.64 12.76
N ARG A 191 -13.89 -2.24 13.53
CA ARG A 191 -13.68 -1.52 14.80
C ARG A 191 -12.95 -2.34 15.84
N GLU A 192 -13.26 -3.63 15.95
CA GLU A 192 -12.56 -4.55 16.85
C GLU A 192 -11.09 -4.73 16.43
N ALA A 193 -10.83 -4.87 15.13
CA ALA A 193 -9.48 -4.97 14.58
C ALA A 193 -8.68 -3.67 14.74
N ASP A 194 -9.29 -2.50 14.52
CA ASP A 194 -8.69 -1.18 14.76
C ASP A 194 -8.33 -1.02 16.25
N ALA A 195 -9.25 -1.37 17.16
CA ALA A 195 -9.02 -1.29 18.60
C ALA A 195 -7.88 -2.21 19.05
N LEU A 196 -7.82 -3.45 18.53
CA LEU A 196 -6.70 -4.36 18.81
C LEU A 196 -5.39 -3.88 18.20
N GLY A 197 -5.40 -3.43 16.94
CA GLY A 197 -4.23 -2.92 16.24
C GLY A 197 -3.56 -1.77 17.00
N VAL A 198 -4.36 -0.79 17.44
CA VAL A 198 -3.87 0.30 18.30
C VAL A 198 -3.50 -0.22 19.70
N GLY A 199 -4.25 -1.18 20.23
CA GLY A 199 -3.93 -1.84 21.51
C GLY A 199 -2.57 -2.53 21.52
N TYR A 200 -2.17 -3.17 20.42
CA TYR A 200 -0.82 -3.74 20.25
C TYR A 200 0.23 -2.63 20.24
N LEU A 201 0.03 -1.57 19.46
CA LEU A 201 0.96 -0.44 19.42
C LEU A 201 1.10 0.25 20.78
N ASN A 202 -0.01 0.44 21.50
CA ASN A 202 -0.06 1.02 22.84
C ASN A 202 0.85 0.25 23.81
N GLN A 203 0.90 -1.08 23.70
CA GLN A 203 1.77 -1.96 24.50
C GLN A 203 3.18 -2.16 23.93
N SER A 204 3.41 -1.77 22.68
CA SER A 204 4.71 -1.90 22.01
C SER A 204 5.62 -0.70 22.30
N SER A 205 6.87 -0.78 21.82
CA SER A 205 7.78 0.36 21.80
C SER A 205 7.52 1.35 20.65
N LEU A 206 6.56 1.09 19.76
CA LEU A 206 6.24 1.94 18.61
C LEU A 206 5.14 2.96 18.97
N PRO A 207 5.13 4.15 18.35
CA PRO A 207 4.11 5.16 18.60
C PRO A 207 2.73 4.74 18.04
N PRO A 208 1.67 4.66 18.87
CA PRO A 208 0.32 4.31 18.43
C PRO A 208 -0.33 5.38 17.53
N GLN A 209 0.15 6.62 17.57
CA GLN A 209 -0.30 7.71 16.70
C GLN A 209 -0.07 7.42 15.21
N ALA A 210 0.86 6.52 14.89
CA ALA A 210 1.16 6.13 13.51
C ALA A 210 -0.05 5.54 12.78
N ALA A 211 -0.97 4.88 13.50
CA ALA A 211 -2.20 4.33 12.92
C ALA A 211 -3.04 5.43 12.26
N ALA A 212 -3.24 6.57 12.94
CA ALA A 212 -3.98 7.70 12.40
C ALA A 212 -3.21 8.43 11.29
N ALA A 213 -1.90 8.64 11.48
CA ALA A 213 -1.04 9.35 10.52
C ALA A 213 -1.01 8.65 9.15
N MET A 214 -0.92 7.32 9.14
CA MET A 214 -0.95 6.53 7.91
C MET A 214 -2.24 6.76 7.11
N TRP A 215 -3.40 6.72 7.77
CA TRP A 215 -4.69 6.97 7.10
C TRP A 215 -4.81 8.39 6.56
N GLN A 216 -4.28 9.38 7.29
CA GLN A 216 -4.25 10.77 6.82
C GLN A 216 -3.40 10.92 5.56
N ASN A 217 -2.24 10.25 5.50
CA ASN A 217 -1.38 10.24 4.32
C ASN A 217 -2.08 9.59 3.12
N LEU A 218 -2.76 8.46 3.32
CA LEU A 218 -3.49 7.78 2.25
C LEU A 218 -4.68 8.60 1.75
N MET A 219 -5.42 9.27 2.64
CA MET A 219 -6.49 10.19 2.25
C MET A 219 -5.95 11.34 1.39
N ALA A 220 -4.86 11.97 1.82
CA ALA A 220 -4.23 13.06 1.07
C ALA A 220 -3.72 12.63 -0.31
N GLU A 221 -3.19 11.41 -0.44
CA GLU A 221 -2.85 10.81 -1.74
C GLU A 221 -4.08 10.72 -2.66
N LEU A 222 -5.19 10.17 -2.16
CA LEU A 222 -6.43 10.06 -2.94
C LEU A 222 -7.02 11.42 -3.32
N GLU A 223 -6.91 12.43 -2.46
CA GLU A 223 -7.29 13.81 -2.80
C GLU A 223 -6.42 14.36 -3.92
N ALA A 224 -5.11 14.09 -3.89
CA ALA A 224 -4.18 14.50 -4.95
C ALA A 224 -4.51 13.82 -6.29
N SER A 225 -4.82 12.51 -6.27
CA SER A 225 -5.28 11.76 -7.44
C SER A 225 -6.56 12.34 -8.03
N ALA A 226 -7.58 12.59 -7.19
CA ALA A 226 -8.85 13.17 -7.63
C ALA A 226 -8.64 14.58 -8.23
N LYS A 227 -7.86 15.43 -7.54
CA LYS A 227 -7.55 16.79 -7.99
C LYS A 227 -6.84 16.79 -9.35
N ALA A 228 -5.86 15.92 -9.55
CA ALA A 228 -5.13 15.83 -10.81
C ALA A 228 -6.02 15.38 -11.99
N ARG A 229 -7.09 14.64 -11.72
CA ARG A 229 -8.10 14.22 -12.70
C ARG A 229 -9.24 15.23 -12.89
N GLY A 230 -9.19 16.38 -12.22
CA GLY A 230 -10.29 17.36 -12.23
C GLY A 230 -11.56 16.88 -11.53
N LEU A 231 -11.46 15.86 -10.68
CA LEU A 231 -12.57 15.31 -9.91
C LEU A 231 -12.73 16.05 -8.59
N ARG A 232 -13.94 15.99 -8.01
CA ARG A 232 -14.21 16.51 -6.67
C ARG A 232 -13.44 15.69 -5.62
N LYS A 233 -13.18 16.32 -4.47
CA LYS A 233 -12.62 15.65 -3.29
C LYS A 233 -13.40 14.35 -3.00
N PRO A 234 -12.72 13.21 -2.80
CA PRO A 234 -13.39 11.96 -2.48
C PRO A 234 -14.19 12.10 -1.17
N ASN A 235 -15.40 11.53 -1.14
CA ASN A 235 -16.14 11.40 0.10
C ASN A 235 -15.62 10.18 0.86
N PHE A 236 -14.70 10.39 1.79
CA PHE A 236 -14.07 9.29 2.55
C PHE A 236 -15.05 8.46 3.39
N LYS A 237 -16.29 8.93 3.60
CA LYS A 237 -17.36 8.12 4.19
C LYS A 237 -17.82 6.97 3.27
N THR A 238 -17.52 7.06 1.97
CA THR A 238 -17.99 6.12 0.94
C THR A 238 -16.86 5.53 0.08
N VAL A 239 -15.60 5.93 0.29
CA VAL A 239 -14.44 5.49 -0.51
C VAL A 239 -13.84 4.23 0.07
N ALA A 240 -14.07 3.07 -0.57
CA ALA A 240 -13.37 1.83 -0.24
C ALA A 240 -11.84 2.05 -0.31
N PHE A 241 -11.14 2.03 0.83
CA PHE A 241 -9.68 2.16 0.85
C PHE A 241 -9.02 0.87 0.36
N THR A 242 -9.63 -0.28 0.61
CA THR A 242 -9.31 -1.55 -0.04
C THR A 242 -10.60 -2.33 -0.31
N ALA A 243 -10.56 -3.28 -1.24
CA ALA A 243 -11.70 -4.18 -1.48
C ALA A 243 -11.98 -5.09 -0.26
N SER A 244 -10.95 -5.39 0.53
CA SER A 244 -11.01 -6.15 1.78
C SER A 244 -11.53 -5.29 2.95
N HIS A 245 -11.02 -4.09 3.15
CA HIS A 245 -11.37 -3.22 4.29
C HIS A 245 -12.05 -1.92 3.84
N PRO A 246 -13.39 -1.81 3.95
CA PRO A 246 -14.08 -0.56 3.68
C PRO A 246 -13.74 0.51 4.74
N PRO A 247 -13.80 1.80 4.39
CA PRO A 247 -13.58 2.91 5.32
C PRO A 247 -14.67 2.97 6.40
N GLU A 248 -14.29 3.48 7.58
CA GLU A 248 -15.17 4.31 8.39
C GLU A 248 -14.79 5.77 8.12
N GLY A 249 -15.76 6.63 7.83
CA GLY A 249 -15.50 8.03 7.46
C GLY A 249 -14.76 8.87 8.51
N GLU A 250 -14.65 8.35 9.73
CA GLU A 250 -13.98 8.95 10.89
C GLU A 250 -12.80 8.10 11.38
N ARG A 251 -12.39 7.06 10.63
CA ARG A 251 -11.41 6.04 11.06
C ARG A 251 -10.11 6.64 11.59
N ALA A 252 -9.53 7.62 10.89
CA ALA A 252 -8.30 8.28 11.33
C ALA A 252 -8.48 9.00 12.69
N ALA A 253 -9.64 9.63 12.92
CA ALA A 253 -9.95 10.29 14.18
C ALA A 253 -10.20 9.28 15.30
N THR A 254 -10.92 8.19 15.01
CA THR A 254 -11.14 7.07 15.94
C THR A 254 -9.79 6.47 16.40
N LEU A 255 -8.90 6.16 15.45
CA LEU A 255 -7.57 5.62 15.76
C LEU A 255 -6.72 6.58 16.58
N ALA A 256 -6.81 7.88 16.32
CA ALA A 256 -6.14 8.90 17.13
C ALA A 256 -6.67 8.92 18.58
N GLY A 257 -7.98 8.74 18.78
CA GLY A 257 -8.59 8.67 20.11
C GLY A 257 -8.23 7.41 20.91
N LEU A 258 -7.94 6.30 20.21
CA LEU A 258 -7.54 5.02 20.81
C LEU A 258 -6.07 5.02 21.27
N ALA A 259 -5.23 5.88 20.69
CA ALA A 259 -3.80 5.94 20.94
C ALA A 259 -3.47 6.53 22.32
N LEU A 260 -2.56 5.90 23.07
CA LEU A 260 -2.09 6.44 24.35
C LEU A 260 -1.21 7.70 24.13
N PRO A 261 -1.48 8.83 24.82
CA PRO A 261 -0.73 10.07 24.61
C PRO A 261 0.78 9.98 24.90
N ASP A 262 1.16 9.19 25.90
CA ASP A 262 2.56 8.95 26.30
C ASP A 262 3.35 8.18 25.22
N GLY A 263 2.65 7.50 24.30
CA GLY A 263 3.26 6.84 23.17
C GLY A 263 3.80 7.76 22.07
N SER A 264 3.41 9.04 22.08
CA SER A 264 3.78 9.99 21.02
C SER A 264 5.28 10.27 20.90
N GLY A 265 6.04 10.13 22.00
CA GLY A 265 7.49 10.34 22.03
C GLY A 265 8.33 9.10 21.67
N ARG A 266 7.70 7.96 21.38
CA ARG A 266 8.40 6.71 21.05
C ARG A 266 9.04 6.79 19.66
N ASP A 267 10.20 6.13 19.50
CA ASP A 267 10.87 6.05 18.20
C ASP A 267 9.97 5.31 17.18
N ASN A 268 9.65 5.99 16.07
CA ASN A 268 8.88 5.42 14.98
C ASN A 268 9.72 4.52 14.05
N ARG A 269 11.05 4.58 14.18
CA ARG A 269 12.05 3.82 13.42
C ARG A 269 12.01 4.10 11.91
N ALA A 270 11.82 5.37 11.54
CA ALA A 270 11.79 5.80 10.14
C ALA A 270 13.11 5.53 9.39
N ALA A 271 14.26 5.68 10.04
CA ALA A 271 15.56 5.45 9.40
C ALA A 271 15.78 3.97 9.05
N GLN A 272 15.42 3.07 9.97
CA GLN A 272 15.47 1.62 9.81
C GLN A 272 14.56 1.18 8.66
N TYR A 273 13.35 1.74 8.62
CA TYR A 273 12.39 1.50 7.53
C TYR A 273 12.93 1.92 6.17
N ARG A 274 13.43 3.14 6.04
CA ARG A 274 14.03 3.62 4.79
C ARG A 274 15.21 2.76 4.36
N ALA A 275 16.08 2.37 5.30
CA ALA A 275 17.23 1.51 4.98
C ALA A 275 16.81 0.12 4.48
N ALA A 276 15.81 -0.50 5.11
CA ALA A 276 15.29 -1.80 4.70
C ALA A 276 14.63 -1.77 3.30
N LEU A 277 13.95 -0.67 2.97
CA LEU A 277 13.24 -0.50 1.70
C LEU A 277 14.10 0.09 0.57
N ALA A 278 15.25 0.68 0.88
CA ALA A 278 16.11 1.34 -0.12
C ALA A 278 16.45 0.45 -1.34
N PRO A 279 16.81 -0.84 -1.21
CA PRO A 279 17.08 -1.70 -2.37
C PRO A 279 15.86 -1.93 -3.27
N TRP A 280 14.66 -1.80 -2.72
CA TRP A 280 13.38 -2.06 -3.40
C TRP A 280 12.76 -0.77 -3.95
N LEU A 281 13.12 0.39 -3.42
CA LEU A 281 12.48 1.66 -3.72
C LEU A 281 12.38 1.96 -5.23
N PRO A 282 13.43 1.76 -6.06
CA PRO A 282 13.31 1.99 -7.50
C PRO A 282 12.22 1.14 -8.17
N LEU A 283 12.14 -0.15 -7.81
CA LEU A 283 11.14 -1.08 -8.34
C LEU A 283 9.73 -0.67 -7.93
N LEU A 284 9.55 -0.30 -6.66
CA LEU A 284 8.25 0.11 -6.12
C LEU A 284 7.73 1.39 -6.78
N LEU A 285 8.61 2.37 -6.97
CA LEU A 285 8.29 3.63 -7.65
C LEU A 285 7.93 3.39 -9.13
N GLU A 286 8.67 2.50 -9.81
CA GLU A 286 8.35 2.12 -11.19
C GLU A 286 6.94 1.49 -11.30
N ASP A 287 6.62 0.55 -10.41
CA ASP A 287 5.31 -0.10 -10.39
C ASP A 287 4.18 0.91 -10.07
N GLN A 288 4.44 1.87 -9.18
CA GLN A 288 3.50 2.95 -8.87
C GLN A 288 3.26 3.88 -10.08
N ILE A 289 4.31 4.29 -10.80
CA ILE A 289 4.17 5.15 -11.99
C ILE A 289 3.36 4.43 -13.09
N LYS A 290 3.50 3.11 -13.22
CA LYS A 290 2.74 2.29 -14.18
C LYS A 290 1.23 2.24 -13.88
N LEU A 291 0.78 2.62 -12.69
CA LEU A 291 -0.65 2.78 -12.39
C LEU A 291 -1.30 3.93 -13.16
N ASN A 292 -0.50 4.80 -13.81
CA ASN A 292 -0.97 5.96 -14.55
C ASN A 292 -1.83 6.91 -13.67
N ASP A 293 -1.50 6.99 -12.39
CA ASP A 293 -2.13 7.92 -11.45
C ASP A 293 -1.19 9.07 -11.11
N PHE A 294 -1.19 10.10 -11.95
CA PHE A 294 -0.23 11.19 -11.82
C PHE A 294 -0.31 11.92 -10.47
N GLY A 295 -1.53 12.27 -10.02
CA GLY A 295 -1.72 13.04 -8.79
C GLY A 295 -1.25 12.30 -7.55
N GLY A 296 -1.67 11.04 -7.39
CA GLY A 296 -1.24 10.20 -6.28
C GLY A 296 0.24 9.90 -6.31
N SER A 297 0.79 9.60 -7.51
CA SER A 297 2.22 9.29 -7.65
C SER A 297 3.12 10.50 -7.35
N ASP A 298 2.77 11.70 -7.83
CA ASP A 298 3.54 12.93 -7.53
C ASP A 298 3.44 13.30 -6.04
N TYR A 299 2.26 13.12 -5.43
CA TYR A 299 2.08 13.31 -3.99
C TYR A 299 2.95 12.34 -3.19
N LEU A 300 2.89 11.05 -3.53
CA LEU A 300 3.65 10.00 -2.85
C LEU A 300 5.16 10.22 -2.96
N ILE A 301 5.67 10.55 -4.16
CA ILE A 301 7.10 10.86 -4.35
C ILE A 301 7.53 12.07 -3.50
N GLN A 302 6.70 13.13 -3.45
CA GLN A 302 6.99 14.31 -2.61
C GLN A 302 6.95 13.99 -1.12
N ASN A 303 5.99 13.17 -0.68
CA ASN A 303 5.90 12.73 0.70
C ASN A 303 7.13 11.89 1.07
N LEU A 304 7.55 10.97 0.19
CA LEU A 304 8.78 10.19 0.37
C LEU A 304 10.04 11.07 0.50
N ALA A 305 10.07 12.18 -0.24
CA ALA A 305 11.15 13.16 -0.26
C ALA A 305 11.09 14.19 0.89
N ALA A 306 10.13 14.10 1.82
CA ALA A 306 9.98 15.08 2.90
C ALA A 306 11.24 15.25 3.76
N ASP A 307 12.03 14.18 3.94
CA ASP A 307 13.30 14.19 4.69
C ASP A 307 14.53 14.43 3.80
N GLY A 308 14.32 14.82 2.54
CA GLY A 308 15.36 15.05 1.56
C GLY A 308 15.17 14.22 0.29
N TRP A 309 15.54 14.82 -0.84
CA TRP A 309 15.51 14.16 -2.13
C TRP A 309 16.72 13.24 -2.31
N THR A 310 16.47 12.05 -2.86
CA THR A 310 17.49 11.11 -3.33
C THR A 310 17.53 11.08 -4.85
N ALA A 311 18.60 10.50 -5.42
CA ALA A 311 18.70 10.30 -6.86
C ALA A 311 17.52 9.49 -7.41
N ASP A 312 17.10 8.43 -6.71
CA ASP A 312 15.97 7.57 -7.12
C ASP A 312 14.63 8.32 -7.08
N LEU A 313 14.40 9.17 -6.07
CA LEU A 313 13.17 9.97 -5.99
C LEU A 313 13.10 11.02 -7.08
N TRP A 314 14.21 11.69 -7.38
CA TRP A 314 14.28 12.62 -8.52
C TRP A 314 14.07 11.90 -9.85
N PHE A 315 14.71 10.73 -10.02
CA PHE A 315 14.56 9.92 -11.22
C PHE A 315 13.11 9.46 -11.41
N ALA A 316 12.47 8.93 -10.36
CA ALA A 316 11.07 8.52 -10.40
C ALA A 316 10.15 9.70 -10.75
N ARG A 317 10.39 10.88 -10.16
CA ARG A 317 9.62 12.08 -10.52
C ARG A 317 9.83 12.49 -11.97
N ALA A 318 11.07 12.40 -12.47
CA ALA A 318 11.38 12.67 -13.86
C ALA A 318 10.62 11.73 -14.81
N GLU A 319 10.63 10.42 -14.52
CA GLU A 319 9.87 9.43 -15.28
C GLU A 319 8.35 9.71 -15.25
N LEU A 320 7.80 10.06 -14.09
CA LEU A 320 6.38 10.38 -13.94
C LEU A 320 5.93 11.55 -14.84
N TYR A 321 6.75 12.60 -14.94
CA TYR A 321 6.46 13.72 -15.82
C TYR A 321 6.71 13.36 -17.28
N ARG A 322 7.82 12.67 -17.58
CA ARG A 322 8.15 12.24 -18.94
C ARG A 322 7.05 11.39 -19.57
N THR A 323 6.41 10.50 -18.80
CA THR A 323 5.35 9.61 -19.31
C THR A 323 4.04 10.31 -19.67
N ARG A 324 3.72 11.47 -19.06
CA ARG A 324 2.58 12.31 -19.47
C ARG A 324 2.78 13.00 -20.81
N GLY A 325 4.02 13.31 -21.16
CA GLY A 325 4.42 13.59 -22.55
C GLY A 325 3.96 14.92 -23.17
N ASN A 326 3.47 15.91 -22.40
CA ASN A 326 3.28 17.27 -22.94
C ASN A 326 4.56 18.12 -22.77
N GLN A 327 4.65 19.25 -23.49
CA GLN A 327 5.86 20.09 -23.51
C GLN A 327 6.28 20.60 -22.12
N ARG A 328 5.32 21.01 -21.28
CA ARG A 328 5.62 21.48 -19.92
C ARG A 328 6.15 20.34 -19.05
N ASP A 329 5.60 19.15 -19.20
CA ASP A 329 6.05 17.99 -18.45
C ASP A 329 7.46 17.55 -18.87
N PHE A 330 7.82 17.64 -20.16
CA PHE A 330 9.20 17.39 -20.59
C PHE A 330 10.19 18.40 -19.99
N ALA A 331 9.83 19.68 -19.89
CA ALA A 331 10.69 20.68 -19.25
C ALA A 331 10.97 20.32 -17.77
N ASN A 332 9.93 19.92 -17.03
CA ASN A 332 10.08 19.45 -15.65
C ASN A 332 10.91 18.16 -15.59
N ALA A 333 10.65 17.18 -16.45
CA ALA A 333 11.39 15.92 -16.48
C ALA A 333 12.88 16.15 -16.72
N ILE A 334 13.26 17.02 -17.66
CA ILE A 334 14.65 17.40 -17.94
C ILE A 334 15.33 17.94 -16.67
N GLN A 335 14.67 18.86 -15.95
CA GLN A 335 15.19 19.40 -14.70
C GLN A 335 15.35 18.29 -13.64
N PHE A 336 14.36 17.42 -13.48
CA PHE A 336 14.39 16.35 -12.48
C PHE A 336 15.44 15.29 -12.77
N TYR A 337 15.66 14.90 -14.03
CA TYR A 337 16.80 14.05 -14.38
C TYR A 337 18.13 14.72 -14.05
N GLY A 338 18.26 16.03 -14.30
CA GLY A 338 19.43 16.80 -13.90
C GLY A 338 19.70 16.74 -12.40
N ASN A 339 18.65 16.87 -11.58
CA ASN A 339 18.75 16.73 -10.13
C ASN A 339 19.11 15.30 -9.69
N ALA A 340 18.59 14.27 -10.37
CA ALA A 340 18.97 12.88 -10.09
C ALA A 340 20.46 12.64 -10.39
N ILE A 341 20.93 13.13 -11.53
CA ILE A 341 22.32 13.00 -11.99
C ILE A 341 23.29 13.78 -11.11
N SER A 342 22.90 14.96 -10.60
CA SER A 342 23.75 15.74 -9.70
C SER A 342 23.97 15.07 -8.35
N LEU A 343 22.99 14.28 -7.88
CA LEU A 343 23.13 13.45 -6.67
C LEU A 343 23.85 12.13 -6.95
N SER A 344 23.68 11.54 -8.13
CA SER A 344 24.35 10.31 -8.54
C SER A 344 24.69 10.33 -10.04
N GLY A 345 25.96 10.61 -10.36
CA GLY A 345 26.46 10.63 -11.73
C GLY A 345 26.56 9.24 -12.39
N ALA A 346 26.27 8.16 -11.65
CA ALA A 346 26.31 6.78 -12.11
C ALA A 346 24.89 6.19 -12.24
N LEU A 347 23.96 6.96 -12.81
CA LEU A 347 22.56 6.55 -13.01
C LEU A 347 22.22 6.48 -14.52
N PRO A 348 22.54 5.37 -15.23
CA PRO A 348 22.38 5.27 -16.69
C PRO A 348 20.95 5.58 -17.15
N ALA A 349 19.94 5.08 -16.43
CA ALA A 349 18.53 5.29 -16.75
C ALA A 349 18.15 6.78 -16.75
N ALA A 350 18.74 7.59 -15.87
CA ALA A 350 18.50 9.03 -15.84
C ALA A 350 19.10 9.75 -17.05
N TYR A 351 20.30 9.37 -17.48
CA TYR A 351 20.90 9.89 -18.72
C TYR A 351 20.08 9.51 -19.96
N ARG A 352 19.57 8.27 -20.01
CA ARG A 352 18.66 7.83 -21.07
C ARG A 352 17.39 8.67 -21.11
N GLY A 353 16.71 8.80 -19.97
CA GLY A 353 15.47 9.58 -19.84
C GLY A 353 15.69 11.06 -20.21
N LEU A 354 16.77 11.66 -19.71
CA LEU A 354 17.19 13.02 -20.04
C LEU A 354 17.41 13.20 -21.54
N GLY A 355 18.18 12.31 -22.17
CA GLY A 355 18.50 12.38 -23.58
C GLY A 355 17.26 12.28 -24.48
N LEU A 356 16.35 11.36 -24.14
CA LEU A 356 15.07 11.21 -24.84
C LEU A 356 14.17 12.45 -24.66
N ALA A 357 14.08 12.99 -23.45
CA ALA A 357 13.28 14.19 -23.17
C ALA A 357 13.83 15.43 -23.89
N LEU A 358 15.14 15.66 -23.84
CA LEU A 358 15.83 16.75 -24.55
C LEU A 358 15.58 16.67 -26.06
N THR A 359 15.76 15.50 -26.65
CA THR A 359 15.52 15.25 -28.08
C THR A 359 14.08 15.57 -28.46
N LYS A 360 13.09 15.15 -27.65
CA LYS A 360 11.67 15.45 -27.88
C LYS A 360 11.34 16.93 -27.78
N THR A 361 12.12 17.72 -27.04
CA THR A 361 11.97 19.18 -26.92
C THR A 361 12.81 19.98 -27.93
N GLY A 362 13.46 19.32 -28.91
CA GLY A 362 14.27 19.99 -29.94
C GLY A 362 15.70 20.33 -29.53
N ARG A 363 16.12 19.99 -28.30
CA ARG A 363 17.50 20.19 -27.80
C ARG A 363 18.40 19.02 -28.22
N LEU A 364 18.54 18.83 -29.53
CA LEU A 364 19.12 17.62 -30.11
C LEU A 364 20.56 17.35 -29.65
N ILE A 365 21.44 18.36 -29.67
CA ILE A 365 22.86 18.21 -29.32
C ILE A 365 23.02 17.76 -27.86
N GLU A 366 22.29 18.40 -26.95
CA GLU A 366 22.32 18.05 -25.53
C GLU A 366 21.71 16.67 -25.28
N GLY A 367 20.63 16.35 -26.01
CA GLY A 367 20.00 15.04 -25.98
C GLY A 367 20.97 13.93 -26.39
N GLN A 368 21.69 14.12 -27.48
CA GLN A 368 22.69 13.18 -27.99
C GLN A 368 23.85 13.00 -27.01
N ALA A 369 24.33 14.07 -26.38
CA ALA A 369 25.38 13.99 -25.37
C ALA A 369 24.94 13.14 -24.15
N ALA A 370 23.70 13.33 -23.68
CA ALA A 370 23.14 12.53 -22.59
C ALA A 370 22.97 11.04 -22.99
N LEU A 371 22.46 10.76 -24.19
CA LEU A 371 22.34 9.39 -24.70
C LEU A 371 23.71 8.71 -24.88
N GLN A 372 24.72 9.44 -25.33
CA GLN A 372 26.09 8.95 -25.41
C GLN A 372 26.62 8.56 -24.02
N LYS A 373 26.37 9.39 -22.99
CA LYS A 373 26.75 9.07 -21.62
C LYS A 373 26.04 7.81 -21.10
N TYR A 374 24.76 7.64 -21.43
CA TYR A 374 24.03 6.42 -21.12
C TYR A 374 24.68 5.17 -21.75
N LEU A 375 25.02 5.22 -23.04
CA LEU A 375 25.69 4.11 -23.74
C LEU A 375 27.07 3.80 -23.15
N GLN A 376 27.81 4.80 -22.67
CA GLN A 376 29.08 4.60 -21.98
C GLN A 376 28.91 3.89 -20.63
N LEU A 377 27.85 4.23 -19.88
CA LEU A 377 27.60 3.66 -18.56
C LEU A 377 26.93 2.28 -18.63
N SER A 378 26.22 1.98 -19.72
CA SER A 378 25.47 0.74 -19.89
C SER A 378 25.54 0.22 -21.34
N PRO A 379 26.73 -0.17 -21.83
CA PRO A 379 26.94 -0.57 -23.23
C PRO A 379 26.13 -1.81 -23.62
N ASP A 380 25.89 -2.72 -22.68
CA ASP A 380 25.18 -3.98 -22.91
C ASP A 380 23.66 -3.91 -22.65
N ALA A 381 23.10 -2.69 -22.49
CA ALA A 381 21.66 -2.55 -22.33
C ALA A 381 20.91 -3.11 -23.53
N SER A 382 19.76 -3.75 -23.28
CA SER A 382 18.96 -4.39 -24.33
C SER A 382 18.51 -3.44 -25.44
N ASP A 383 18.38 -2.15 -25.12
CA ASP A 383 18.02 -1.08 -26.04
C ASP A 383 19.21 -0.22 -26.51
N ALA A 384 20.46 -0.56 -26.14
CA ALA A 384 21.66 0.17 -26.54
C ALA A 384 21.77 0.35 -28.06
N LYS A 385 21.47 -0.70 -28.83
CA LYS A 385 21.45 -0.64 -30.31
C LYS A 385 20.42 0.34 -30.87
N MET A 386 19.26 0.46 -30.23
CA MET A 386 18.23 1.42 -30.63
C MET A 386 18.68 2.84 -30.30
N ILE A 387 19.25 3.04 -29.10
CA ILE A 387 19.72 4.35 -28.65
C ILE A 387 20.93 4.84 -29.45
N SER A 388 21.84 3.95 -29.88
CA SER A 388 23.01 4.33 -30.69
C SER A 388 22.62 4.91 -32.04
N MET A 389 21.49 4.51 -32.63
CA MET A 389 20.96 5.09 -33.87
C MET A 389 20.57 6.57 -33.71
N MET A 390 20.30 7.02 -32.48
CA MET A 390 19.97 8.41 -32.18
C MET A 390 21.22 9.29 -31.97
N VAL A 391 22.41 8.68 -31.85
CA VAL A 391 23.67 9.35 -31.54
C VAL A 391 24.64 9.20 -32.72
N PRO A 392 24.90 10.27 -33.49
CA PRO A 392 25.82 10.22 -34.62
C PRO A 392 27.21 9.75 -34.21
N GLY A 393 27.71 8.68 -34.85
CA GLY A 393 29.06 8.15 -34.62
C GLY A 393 29.22 7.17 -33.47
N ALA A 394 28.15 6.77 -32.77
CA ALA A 394 28.23 5.79 -31.67
C ALA A 394 28.54 4.35 -32.12
N MET A 395 28.33 3.99 -33.39
CA MET A 395 28.58 2.63 -33.94
C MET A 395 29.93 2.46 -34.65
N ARG A 396 30.92 3.35 -34.43
CA ARG A 396 32.20 3.33 -35.18
C ARG A 396 33.34 2.54 -34.53
N ASN A 397 33.06 1.73 -33.52
CA ASN A 397 34.03 0.83 -32.91
C ASN A 397 33.51 -0.61 -32.99
N GLU A 398 33.57 -1.19 -34.19
CA GLU A 398 33.68 -2.65 -34.40
C GLU A 398 34.95 -2.93 -35.19
#